data_AF-A0ABD5AZ67-F1
#
_entry.id   AF-A0ABD5AZ67-F1
#
_cell.length_a   1.000
_cell.length_b   1.000
_cell.length_c   1.000
_cell.angle_alpha   90.00
_cell.angle_beta   90.00
_cell.angle_gamma   90.00
#
_symmetry.space_group_name_H-M   'P 1'
#
loop_
_entity.id
_entity.type
_entity.pdbx_description
1 polymer ?
#
loop_
_entity_poly.entity_id
_entity_poly.type
_entity_poly.pdbx_seq_one_letter_code
_entity_poly.pdbx_strand_id
1 'polypeptide(L)'
;ICLSLPFAMVGLFTSMFFIIVGSGLMKPNISNIVGRLYPENDVRMDAGFVIFYMSVNMGALVSPIILQHYIDIRNFHGGFLIAAIGMALGLVWYLLFNRKTLGSIGMKPTNPLSSSEKKKYGTIIGIVVIAIVLILMIAYFTHTLSFNLISNTVLILGIALPI
;
A
#
# COMPACT_ATOMS: atom_id res chain seq x y z
N ILE A 1 -2.33 -5.77 -13.02
CA ILE A 1 -1.94 -6.69 -14.12
C ILE A 1 -2.22 -8.15 -13.74
N CYS A 2 -1.75 -8.68 -12.61
CA CYS A 2 -2.02 -10.08 -12.25
C CYS A 2 -3.53 -10.44 -12.18
N LEU A 3 -4.38 -9.51 -11.72
CA LEU A 3 -5.84 -9.66 -11.71
C LEU A 3 -6.54 -9.43 -13.06
N SER A 4 -5.88 -8.79 -14.02
CA SER A 4 -6.45 -8.61 -15.36
C SER A 4 -6.27 -9.84 -16.24
N LEU A 5 -5.50 -10.83 -15.78
CA LEU A 5 -5.30 -12.11 -16.43
C LEU A 5 -6.12 -13.20 -15.71
N PRO A 6 -6.65 -14.21 -16.42
CA PRO A 6 -7.54 -15.21 -15.85
C PRO A 6 -6.79 -16.30 -15.05
N PHE A 7 -5.95 -15.90 -14.09
CA PHE A 7 -5.17 -16.80 -13.24
C PHE A 7 -5.90 -17.23 -11.95
N ALA A 8 -7.22 -17.00 -11.86
CA ALA A 8 -8.09 -17.37 -10.75
C ALA A 8 -7.46 -17.04 -9.36
N MET A 9 -7.40 -18.01 -8.45
CA MET A 9 -6.89 -17.82 -7.08
C MET A 9 -5.40 -17.43 -7.03
N VAL A 10 -4.57 -17.99 -7.91
CA VAL A 10 -3.13 -17.66 -7.93
C VAL A 10 -2.94 -16.20 -8.30
N GLY A 11 -3.66 -15.72 -9.34
CA GLY A 11 -3.65 -14.31 -9.74
C GLY A 11 -4.07 -13.36 -8.62
N LEU A 12 -5.08 -13.76 -7.83
CA LEU A 12 -5.55 -13.00 -6.66
C LEU A 12 -4.48 -12.90 -5.58
N PHE A 13 -3.94 -14.01 -5.08
CA PHE A 13 -2.95 -13.97 -4.01
C PHE A 13 -1.65 -13.25 -4.42
N THR A 14 -1.18 -13.49 -5.65
CA THR A 14 -0.02 -12.78 -6.18
C THR A 14 -0.29 -11.27 -6.28
N SER A 15 -1.48 -10.86 -6.72
CA SER A 15 -1.81 -9.44 -6.78
C SER A 15 -1.89 -8.77 -5.41
N MET A 16 -2.47 -9.44 -4.42
CA MET A 16 -2.56 -8.93 -3.06
C MET A 16 -1.17 -8.73 -2.47
N PHE A 17 -0.28 -9.71 -2.64
CA PHE A 17 1.11 -9.61 -2.22
C PHE A 17 1.79 -8.36 -2.79
N PHE A 18 1.73 -8.15 -4.11
CA PHE A 18 2.33 -6.98 -4.74
C PHE A 18 1.69 -5.65 -4.32
N ILE A 19 0.36 -5.61 -4.15
CA ILE A 19 -0.34 -4.39 -3.71
C ILE A 19 0.03 -4.05 -2.27
N ILE A 20 0.11 -5.03 -1.37
CA ILE A 20 0.49 -4.83 0.03
C ILE A 20 1.91 -4.30 0.12
N VAL A 21 2.87 -4.98 -0.51
CA VAL A 21 4.28 -4.57 -0.49
C VAL A 21 4.45 -3.21 -1.16
N GLY A 22 3.87 -3.01 -2.34
CA GLY A 22 3.97 -1.75 -3.09
C GLY A 22 3.35 -0.57 -2.33
N SER A 23 2.17 -0.76 -1.73
CA SER A 23 1.52 0.29 -0.95
C SER A 23 2.30 0.64 0.32
N GLY A 24 2.85 -0.38 1.00
CA GLY A 24 3.68 -0.18 2.19
C GLY A 24 4.96 0.59 1.90
N LEU A 25 5.56 0.38 0.73
CA LEU A 25 6.74 1.13 0.29
C LEU A 25 6.39 2.53 -0.22
N MET A 26 5.23 2.73 -0.87
CA MET A 26 4.93 4.00 -1.54
C MET A 26 4.26 5.03 -0.62
N LYS A 27 3.24 4.64 0.16
CA LYS A 27 2.40 5.56 0.93
C LYS A 27 3.16 6.42 1.97
N PRO A 28 4.00 5.86 2.85
CA PRO A 28 4.73 6.69 3.81
C PRO A 28 5.82 7.53 3.15
N ASN A 29 6.43 7.03 2.08
CA ASN A 29 7.54 7.69 1.40
C ASN A 29 7.08 8.89 0.56
N ILE A 30 5.94 8.81 -0.14
CA ILE A 30 5.43 9.92 -0.94
C ILE A 30 5.05 11.12 -0.07
N SER A 31 4.40 10.90 1.07
CA SER A 31 4.06 11.97 2.02
C SER A 31 5.32 12.60 2.62
N ASN A 32 6.37 11.80 2.88
CA ASN A 32 7.66 12.33 3.33
C ASN A 32 8.32 13.21 2.27
N ILE A 33 8.29 12.80 1.00
CA ILE A 33 8.81 13.61 -0.12
C ILE A 33 8.08 14.95 -0.21
N VAL A 34 6.74 14.95 -0.10
CA VAL A 34 5.93 16.18 -0.13
C VAL A 34 6.32 17.12 1.00
N GLY A 35 6.48 16.63 2.24
CA GLY A 35 6.91 17.47 3.36
C GLY A 35 8.29 18.08 3.14
N ARG A 36 9.22 17.32 2.54
CA ARG A 36 10.58 17.78 2.26
C ARG A 36 10.72 18.73 1.08
N LEU A 37 9.65 18.98 0.32
CA LEU A 37 9.64 20.05 -0.69
C LEU A 37 9.67 21.44 -0.05
N TYR A 38 9.24 21.53 1.21
CA TYR A 38 9.14 22.77 1.95
C TYR A 38 10.32 22.88 2.95
N PRO A 39 11.04 24.00 2.98
CA PRO A 39 12.03 24.28 4.02
C PRO A 39 11.39 24.31 5.43
N GLU A 40 12.21 24.17 6.46
CA GLU A 40 11.72 24.27 7.84
C GLU A 40 11.06 25.65 8.10
N ASN A 41 9.88 25.63 8.72
CA ASN A 41 9.01 26.79 9.00
C ASN A 41 8.35 27.46 7.77
N ASP A 42 8.26 26.78 6.62
CA ASP A 42 7.48 27.30 5.49
C ASP A 42 5.97 27.15 5.72
N VAL A 43 5.27 28.29 5.81
CA VAL A 43 3.82 28.37 6.01
C VAL A 43 2.99 27.73 4.89
N ARG A 44 3.59 27.45 3.73
CA ARG A 44 2.91 26.82 2.59
C ARG A 44 2.82 25.29 2.72
N MET A 45 3.57 24.69 3.64
CA MET A 45 3.59 23.23 3.83
C MET A 45 2.19 22.69 4.08
N ASP A 46 1.42 23.33 4.97
CA ASP A 46 0.07 22.89 5.34
C ASP A 46 -0.89 22.95 4.13
N ALA A 47 -0.87 24.06 3.39
CA ALA A 47 -1.63 24.20 2.16
C ALA A 47 -1.21 23.16 1.09
N GLY A 48 0.09 22.85 1.02
CA GLY A 48 0.63 21.80 0.16
C GLY A 48 0.07 20.42 0.50
N PHE A 49 -0.02 20.07 1.79
CA PHE A 49 -0.64 18.83 2.24
C PHE A 49 -2.15 18.79 1.98
N VAL A 50 -2.85 19.92 2.10
CA VAL A 50 -4.28 20.00 1.74
C VAL A 50 -4.49 19.66 0.26
N ILE A 51 -3.70 20.24 -0.64
CA ILE A 51 -3.77 19.94 -2.08
C ILE A 51 -3.42 18.47 -2.34
N PHE A 52 -2.39 17.95 -1.68
CA PHE A 52 -2.00 16.53 -1.78
C PHE A 52 -3.16 15.60 -1.38
N TYR A 53 -3.79 15.82 -0.23
CA TYR A 53 -4.91 14.99 0.23
C TYR A 53 -6.19 15.19 -0.61
N MET A 54 -6.41 16.38 -1.19
CA MET A 54 -7.49 16.58 -2.15
C MET A 54 -7.34 15.68 -3.38
N SER A 55 -6.12 15.47 -3.88
CA SER A 55 -5.88 14.54 -5.00
C SER A 55 -6.26 13.09 -4.64
N VAL A 56 -6.00 12.67 -3.40
CA VAL A 56 -6.35 11.33 -2.90
C VAL A 56 -7.87 11.14 -2.86
N ASN A 57 -8.58 12.11 -2.28
CA ASN A 57 -10.05 12.08 -2.23
C ASN A 57 -10.68 12.13 -3.64
N MET A 58 -10.12 12.94 -4.54
CA MET A 58 -10.57 13.01 -5.93
C MET A 58 -10.40 11.66 -6.64
N GLY A 59 -9.25 11.01 -6.47
CA GLY A 59 -9.01 9.66 -7.00
C GLY A 59 -10.01 8.63 -6.44
N ALA A 60 -10.28 8.69 -5.13
CA ALA A 60 -11.26 7.82 -4.47
C ALA A 60 -12.70 8.05 -4.95
N LEU A 61 -13.04 9.28 -5.35
CA LEU A 61 -14.35 9.61 -5.91
C LEU A 61 -14.50 9.14 -7.37
N VAL A 62 -13.48 9.39 -8.20
CA VAL A 62 -13.54 9.12 -9.64
C VAL A 62 -13.41 7.62 -9.95
N SER A 63 -12.60 6.88 -9.18
CA SER A 63 -12.32 5.47 -9.47
C SER A 63 -13.58 4.58 -9.48
N PRO A 64 -14.49 4.64 -8.49
CA PRO A 64 -15.72 3.84 -8.51
C PRO A 64 -16.64 4.19 -9.68
N ILE A 65 -16.74 5.46 -10.07
CA ILE A 65 -17.59 5.91 -11.18
C ILE A 65 -17.13 5.26 -12.50
N ILE A 66 -15.81 5.24 -12.75
CA ILE A 66 -15.24 4.61 -13.94
C ILE A 66 -15.40 3.08 -13.87
N LEU A 67 -15.15 2.48 -12.71
CA LEU A 67 -15.19 1.03 -12.54
C LEU A 67 -16.62 0.46 -12.55
N GLN A 68 -17.64 1.26 -12.24
CA GLN A 68 -19.04 0.83 -12.23
C GLN A 68 -19.46 0.22 -13.57
N HIS A 69 -19.08 0.84 -14.70
CA HIS A 69 -19.37 0.31 -16.03
C HIS A 69 -18.86 -1.13 -16.22
N TYR A 70 -17.65 -1.42 -15.75
CA TYR A 70 -17.03 -2.74 -15.85
C TYR A 70 -17.70 -3.79 -14.95
N ILE A 71 -18.26 -3.36 -13.83
CA ILE A 71 -19.03 -4.21 -12.92
C ILE A 71 -20.38 -4.58 -13.57
N ASP A 72 -21.04 -3.62 -14.21
CA ASP A 72 -22.35 -3.82 -14.85
C ASP A 72 -22.28 -4.84 -16.00
N ILE A 73 -21.26 -4.74 -16.84
CA ILE A 73 -21.01 -5.69 -17.95
C ILE A 73 -20.30 -6.97 -17.51
N ARG A 74 -20.11 -7.19 -16.19
CA ARG A 74 -19.42 -8.36 -15.59
C ARG A 74 -17.98 -8.56 -16.11
N ASN A 75 -17.33 -7.51 -16.59
CA ASN A 75 -15.96 -7.55 -17.10
C ASN A 75 -14.94 -7.06 -16.05
N PHE A 76 -14.73 -7.90 -15.03
CA PHE A 76 -13.80 -7.58 -13.93
C PHE A 76 -12.35 -7.44 -14.41
N HIS A 77 -11.92 -8.29 -15.35
CA HIS A 77 -10.56 -8.21 -15.91
C HIS A 77 -10.29 -6.88 -16.61
N GLY A 78 -11.28 -6.35 -17.35
CA GLY A 78 -11.21 -5.02 -17.95
C GLY A 78 -11.11 -3.90 -16.90
N GLY A 79 -11.88 -3.99 -15.81
CA GLY A 79 -11.78 -3.04 -14.70
C GLY A 79 -10.40 -3.06 -14.04
N PHE A 80 -9.83 -4.24 -13.78
CA PHE A 80 -8.47 -4.38 -13.24
C PHE A 80 -7.38 -3.91 -14.20
N LEU A 81 -7.62 -4.02 -15.52
CA LEU A 81 -6.70 -3.50 -16.53
C LEU A 81 -6.68 -1.97 -16.51
N ILE A 82 -7.84 -1.32 -16.39
CA ILE A 82 -7.92 0.15 -16.26
C ILE A 82 -7.23 0.64 -14.99
N ALA A 83 -7.42 -0.04 -13.86
CA ALA A 83 -6.69 0.29 -12.64
C ALA A 83 -5.16 0.19 -12.83
N ALA A 84 -4.71 -0.84 -13.57
CA ALA A 84 -3.29 -0.99 -13.89
C ALA A 84 -2.77 0.12 -14.82
N ILE A 85 -3.56 0.55 -15.82
CA ILE A 85 -3.24 1.67 -16.70
C ILE A 85 -3.13 2.97 -15.89
N GLY A 86 -4.07 3.21 -14.97
CA GLY A 86 -4.03 4.39 -14.08
C GLY A 86 -2.73 4.47 -13.27
N MET A 87 -2.29 3.35 -12.68
CA MET A 87 -1.00 3.31 -12.00
C MET A 87 0.20 3.46 -12.95
N ALA A 88 0.13 2.88 -14.16
CA ALA A 88 1.19 3.03 -15.14
C ALA A 88 1.37 4.49 -15.57
N LEU A 89 0.27 5.22 -15.80
CA LEU A 89 0.30 6.65 -16.10
C LEU A 89 0.93 7.47 -14.97
N GLY A 90 0.55 7.19 -13.71
CA GLY A 90 1.17 7.84 -12.55
C GLY A 90 2.67 7.56 -12.44
N LEU A 91 3.10 6.32 -12.71
CA LEU A 91 4.51 5.94 -12.72
C LEU A 91 5.28 6.63 -13.84
N VAL A 92 4.74 6.65 -15.06
CA VAL A 92 5.37 7.33 -16.21
C VAL A 92 5.52 8.83 -15.91
N TRP A 93 4.48 9.47 -15.37
CA TRP A 93 4.54 10.87 -14.97
C TRP A 93 5.64 11.10 -13.92
N TYR A 94 5.69 10.26 -12.89
CA TYR A 94 6.75 10.34 -11.88
C TYR A 94 8.14 10.18 -12.50
N LEU A 95 8.37 9.20 -13.38
CA LEU A 95 9.67 8.95 -14.01
C LEU A 95 10.12 10.11 -14.91
N LEU A 96 9.21 10.74 -15.63
CA LEU A 96 9.52 11.85 -16.54
C LEU A 96 9.84 13.14 -15.77
N PHE A 97 9.15 13.41 -14.66
CA PHE A 97 9.23 14.69 -13.98
C PHE A 97 10.05 14.67 -12.68
N ASN A 98 10.24 13.52 -12.02
CA ASN A 98 10.90 13.46 -10.70
C ASN A 98 12.26 14.16 -10.66
N ARG A 99 13.11 14.00 -11.68
CA ARG A 99 14.45 14.60 -11.71
C ARG A 99 14.39 16.12 -11.82
N LYS A 100 13.33 16.66 -12.43
CA LYS A 100 13.13 18.10 -12.59
C LYS A 100 12.47 18.75 -11.38
N THR A 101 11.53 18.06 -10.73
CA THR A 101 10.75 18.62 -9.61
C THR A 101 11.27 18.27 -8.22
N LEU A 102 11.93 17.12 -8.02
CA LEU A 102 12.34 16.63 -6.69
C LEU A 102 13.83 16.80 -6.41
N GLY A 103 14.67 17.01 -7.43
CA GLY A 103 16.12 17.18 -7.26
C GLY A 103 16.77 16.02 -6.52
N SER A 104 17.35 16.28 -5.34
CA SER A 104 17.99 15.27 -4.47
C SER A 104 17.07 14.71 -3.36
N ILE A 105 15.83 15.18 -3.28
CA ILE A 105 14.85 14.76 -2.27
C ILE A 105 14.41 13.32 -2.56
N GLY A 106 14.38 12.47 -1.52
CA GLY A 106 14.01 11.06 -1.64
C GLY A 106 15.14 10.10 -2.05
N MET A 107 16.35 10.60 -2.35
CA MET A 107 17.50 9.77 -2.73
C MET A 107 18.20 9.08 -1.54
N LYS A 108 17.97 9.55 -0.32
CA LYS A 108 18.53 8.96 0.91
C LYS A 108 17.42 8.73 1.94
N PRO A 109 17.48 7.65 2.73
CA PRO A 109 16.55 7.42 3.83
C PRO A 109 16.56 8.61 4.79
N THR A 110 15.38 9.15 5.08
CA THR A 110 15.24 10.35 5.93
C THR A 110 15.65 10.07 7.39
N ASN A 111 15.46 8.85 7.88
CA ASN A 111 15.94 8.42 9.19
C ASN A 111 16.57 7.00 9.09
N PRO A 112 17.90 6.89 8.91
CA PRO A 112 18.55 5.59 8.83
C PRO A 112 18.54 4.92 10.21
N LEU A 113 18.02 3.69 10.28
CA LEU A 113 18.04 2.90 11.52
C LEU A 113 19.47 2.70 12.03
N SER A 114 19.71 2.99 13.30
CA SER A 114 20.97 2.65 13.97
C SER A 114 21.13 1.14 14.10
N SER A 115 22.37 0.65 14.30
CA SER A 115 22.65 -0.79 14.42
C SER A 115 21.90 -1.45 15.58
N SER A 116 21.64 -0.72 16.66
CA SER A 116 20.84 -1.17 17.82
C SER A 116 19.35 -1.26 17.48
N GLU A 117 18.81 -0.28 16.75
CA GLU A 117 17.42 -0.29 16.29
C GLU A 117 17.17 -1.39 15.26
N LYS A 118 18.10 -1.63 14.32
CA LYS A 118 18.00 -2.74 13.36
C LYS A 118 17.85 -4.08 14.08
N LYS A 119 18.63 -4.31 15.14
CA LYS A 119 18.53 -5.53 15.96
C LYS A 119 17.18 -5.60 16.68
N LYS A 120 16.74 -4.51 17.31
CA LYS A 120 15.44 -4.42 18.02
C LYS A 120 14.26 -4.72 17.08
N TYR A 121 14.16 -4.01 15.96
CA TYR A 121 13.09 -4.20 14.99
C TYR A 121 13.18 -5.56 14.29
N GLY A 122 14.39 -6.06 14.01
CA GLY A 122 14.60 -7.41 13.50
C GLY A 122 14.08 -8.49 14.45
N THR A 123 14.35 -8.36 15.75
CA THR A 123 13.81 -9.27 16.78
C THR A 123 12.29 -9.17 16.89
N ILE A 124 11.71 -7.97 16.88
CA ILE A 124 10.26 -7.77 16.91
C ILE A 124 9.59 -8.42 15.69
N ILE A 125 10.10 -8.16 14.49
CA ILE A 125 9.58 -8.77 13.26
C ILE A 125 9.69 -10.28 13.33
N GLY A 126 10.83 -10.81 13.79
CA GLY A 126 11.02 -12.25 13.98
C GLY A 126 9.99 -12.87 14.92
N ILE A 127 9.74 -12.26 16.08
CA ILE A 127 8.74 -12.73 17.05
C ILE A 127 7.34 -12.69 16.42
N VAL A 128 6.97 -11.61 15.72
CA VAL A 128 5.67 -11.49 15.07
C VAL A 128 5.49 -12.56 13.99
N VAL A 129 6.50 -12.80 13.16
CA VAL A 129 6.46 -13.86 12.14
C VAL A 129 6.30 -15.23 12.77
N ILE A 130 7.07 -15.54 13.82
CA ILE A 130 6.94 -16.81 14.55
C ILE A 130 5.55 -16.96 15.15
N ALA A 131 5.00 -15.91 15.77
CA ALA A 131 3.66 -15.93 16.33
C ALA A 131 2.59 -16.18 15.27
N ILE A 132 2.69 -15.52 14.10
CA ILE A 132 1.77 -15.75 12.97
C ILE A 132 1.87 -17.20 12.48
N VAL A 133 3.09 -17.73 12.31
CA VAL A 133 3.31 -19.12 11.86
C VAL A 133 2.73 -20.12 12.87
N LEU A 134 2.93 -19.90 14.17
CA LEU A 134 2.37 -20.75 15.22
C LEU A 134 0.84 -20.71 15.24
N ILE A 135 0.23 -19.53 15.11
CA ILE A 135 -1.23 -19.38 15.02
C ILE A 135 -1.78 -20.13 13.81
N LEU A 136 -1.15 -19.99 12.64
CA LEU A 136 -1.55 -20.69 11.42
C LEU A 136 -1.36 -22.21 11.55
N MET A 137 -0.30 -22.66 12.21
CA MET A 137 -0.02 -24.08 12.43
C MET A 137 -1.05 -24.70 13.39
N ILE A 138 -1.37 -24.02 14.50
CA ILE A 138 -2.42 -24.46 15.44
C ILE A 138 -3.79 -24.50 14.75
N ALA A 139 -4.11 -23.48 13.94
CA ALA A 139 -5.35 -23.44 13.15
C ALA A 139 -5.43 -24.59 12.12
N TYR A 140 -4.31 -24.97 11.51
CA TYR A 140 -4.23 -26.12 10.61
C TYR A 140 -4.48 -27.45 11.35
N PHE A 141 -3.79 -27.68 12.47
CA PHE A 141 -3.93 -28.93 13.25
C PHE A 141 -5.31 -29.10 13.90
N THR A 142 -5.99 -28.01 14.23
CA THR A 142 -7.33 -28.05 14.82
C THR A 142 -8.45 -28.15 13.79
N HIS A 143 -8.12 -28.20 12.49
CA HIS A 143 -9.08 -28.10 11.37
C HIS A 143 -10.02 -26.88 11.45
N THR A 144 -9.65 -25.86 12.24
CA THR A 144 -10.43 -24.62 12.41
C THR A 144 -9.99 -23.52 11.44
N LEU A 145 -9.07 -23.84 10.51
CA LEU A 145 -8.60 -22.94 9.45
C LEU A 145 -9.76 -22.60 8.49
N SER A 146 -10.60 -21.68 8.93
CA SER A 146 -11.71 -21.11 8.19
C SER A 146 -11.40 -19.66 7.88
N PHE A 147 -11.91 -19.19 6.74
CA PHE A 147 -11.88 -17.78 6.35
C PHE A 147 -12.38 -16.88 7.49
N ASN A 148 -13.40 -17.33 8.24
CA ASN A 148 -13.97 -16.57 9.35
C ASN A 148 -12.99 -16.35 10.50
N LEU A 149 -12.14 -17.34 10.81
CA LEU A 149 -11.15 -17.20 11.89
C LEU A 149 -10.09 -16.16 11.51
N ILE A 150 -9.54 -16.27 10.28
CA ILE A 150 -8.54 -15.33 9.77
C ILE A 150 -9.13 -13.92 9.69
N SER A 151 -10.33 -13.79 9.14
CA SER A 151 -11.03 -12.50 9.04
C SER A 151 -11.27 -11.88 10.42
N ASN A 152 -11.77 -12.65 11.39
CA ASN A 152 -12.03 -12.14 12.74
C ASN A 152 -10.75 -11.76 13.49
N THR A 153 -9.67 -12.52 13.34
CA THR A 153 -8.38 -12.18 13.95
C THR A 153 -7.82 -10.88 13.36
N VAL A 154 -7.85 -10.72 12.04
CA VAL A 154 -7.42 -9.48 11.37
C VAL A 154 -8.29 -8.30 11.82
N LEU A 155 -9.60 -8.50 11.95
CA LEU A 155 -10.54 -7.47 12.39
C LEU A 155 -10.28 -7.06 13.85
N ILE A 156 -10.10 -8.02 14.76
CA ILE A 156 -9.76 -7.76 16.16
C ILE A 156 -8.41 -7.03 16.26
N LEU A 157 -7.39 -7.46 15.52
CA LEU A 157 -6.10 -6.77 15.47
C LEU A 157 -6.24 -5.35 14.89
N GLY A 158 -7.06 -5.15 13.87
CA GLY A 158 -7.33 -3.84 13.29
C GLY A 158 -8.07 -2.88 14.24
N ILE A 159 -8.88 -3.40 15.17
CA ILE A 159 -9.52 -2.61 16.23
C ILE A 159 -8.55 -2.37 17.39
N ALA A 160 -7.77 -3.38 17.78
CA ALA A 160 -6.90 -3.34 18.94
C ALA A 160 -5.61 -2.54 18.70
N LEU A 161 -5.10 -2.53 17.46
CA LEU A 161 -3.97 -1.71 17.05
C LEU A 161 -4.49 -0.34 16.63
N PRO A 162 -4.19 0.75 17.37
CA PRO A 162 -4.48 2.08 16.89
C PRO A 162 -3.57 2.34 15.67
N ILE A 163 -4.18 2.45 14.50
CA ILE A 163 -3.53 2.93 13.28
C ILE A 163 -3.22 4.42 13.44
#